data_AF-A0A849QMB4-F1
#
_entry.id   AF-A0A849QMB4-F1
#
_cell.length_a   1.000
_cell.length_b   1.000
_cell.length_c   1.000
_cell.angle_alpha   90.00
_cell.angle_beta   90.00
_cell.angle_gamma   90.00
#
_symmetry.space_group_name_H-M   'P 1'
#
loop_
_entity.id
_entity.type
_entity.pdbx_description
1 polymer ?
#
loop_
_entity_poly.entity_id
_entity_poly.type
_entity_poly.pdbx_seq_one_letter_code
_entity_poly.pdbx_strand_id
1 'polypeptide(L)'
;MKVHVATYGCSANQASAEIMINSIKQMGHELVSEKDAEVVVLNSCTVKYTTEQKILHKIRENGKKGVEVVVAGCMPQVQLDDILKNNPRAHILGVNSISRVGDVLDGIEKSCVGGNLMAGERIEIFTSEPEGFLNTG
;
A
#
# COMPACT_ATOMS: atom_id res chain seq x y z
N MET A 1 -9.94 6.11 9.42
CA MET A 1 -9.02 5.02 9.78
C MET A 1 -7.65 5.57 10.20
N LYS A 2 -6.94 4.81 11.03
CA LYS A 2 -5.55 5.05 11.42
C LYS A 2 -4.60 4.36 10.43
N VAL A 3 -3.80 5.14 9.74
CA VAL A 3 -2.93 4.67 8.65
C VAL A 3 -1.47 4.90 9.01
N HIS A 4 -0.62 3.92 8.73
CA HIS A 4 0.83 4.07 8.82
C HIS A 4 1.46 3.90 7.43
N VAL A 5 2.35 4.83 7.06
CA VAL A 5 3.09 4.76 5.79
C VAL A 5 4.56 4.54 6.08
N ALA A 6 5.09 3.38 5.68
CA ALA A 6 6.50 3.05 5.76
C ALA A 6 7.09 2.99 4.35
N THR A 7 8.17 3.76 4.13
CA THR A 7 8.80 3.87 2.82
C THR A 7 10.22 3.32 2.85
N TYR A 8 10.55 2.47 1.88
CA TYR A 8 11.84 1.81 1.75
C TYR A 8 12.41 2.03 0.34
N GLY A 9 13.50 2.77 0.22
CA GLY A 9 14.19 2.93 -1.06
C GLY A 9 14.79 4.31 -1.31
N CYS A 10 14.81 4.72 -2.57
CA CYS A 10 15.44 5.95 -3.05
C CYS A 10 14.55 7.19 -2.90
N SER A 11 15.10 8.35 -3.27
CA SER A 11 14.41 9.65 -3.23
C SER A 11 13.08 9.68 -4.02
N ALA A 12 12.96 8.89 -5.09
CA ALA A 12 11.71 8.79 -5.85
C ALA A 12 10.56 8.20 -5.02
N ASN A 13 10.85 7.25 -4.12
CA ASN A 13 9.84 6.70 -3.23
C ASN A 13 9.45 7.67 -2.12
N GLN A 14 10.38 8.53 -1.68
CA GLN A 14 10.07 9.57 -0.70
C GLN A 14 9.07 10.58 -1.29
N ALA A 15 9.29 11.03 -2.53
CA ALA A 15 8.33 11.86 -3.25
C ALA A 15 6.97 11.15 -3.42
N SER A 16 7.00 9.86 -3.76
CA SER A 16 5.79 9.04 -3.86
C SER A 16 5.04 8.94 -2.53
N ALA A 17 5.78 8.83 -1.41
CA ALA A 17 5.22 8.76 -0.07
C ALA A 17 4.55 10.07 0.34
N GLU A 18 5.11 11.22 -0.03
CA GLU A 18 4.49 12.53 0.20
C GLU A 18 3.15 12.64 -0.52
N ILE A 19 3.07 12.17 -1.77
CA ILE A 19 1.82 12.11 -2.54
C ILE A 19 0.79 11.23 -1.82
N MET A 20 1.19 10.03 -1.38
CA MET A 20 0.32 9.12 -0.64
C MET A 20 -0.15 9.73 0.69
N ILE A 21 0.76 10.31 1.46
CA ILE A 21 0.47 10.97 2.74
C ILE A 21 -0.54 12.11 2.56
N ASN A 22 -0.38 12.91 1.52
CA ASN A 22 -1.31 14.00 1.22
C ASN A 22 -2.69 13.46 0.82
N SER A 23 -2.77 12.43 -0.02
CA SER A 23 -4.02 11.76 -0.38
C SER A 23 -4.75 11.21 0.86
N ILE A 24 -4.03 10.49 1.73
CA ILE A 24 -4.54 9.94 3.00
C ILE A 24 -5.13 11.05 3.88
N LYS A 25 -4.41 12.17 4.03
CA LYS A 25 -4.89 13.31 4.82
C LYS A 25 -6.11 14.00 4.20
N GLN A 26 -6.16 14.15 2.88
CA GLN A 26 -7.30 14.76 2.20
C GLN A 26 -8.59 13.97 2.38
N MET A 27 -8.49 12.65 2.53
CA MET A 27 -9.61 11.78 2.87
C MET A 27 -10.03 11.82 4.35
N GLY A 28 -9.33 12.58 5.19
CA GLY A 28 -9.62 12.68 6.62
C GLY A 28 -9.12 11.50 7.44
N HIS A 29 -8.19 10.69 6.91
CA HIS A 29 -7.56 9.61 7.69
C HIS A 29 -6.42 10.15 8.56
N GLU A 30 -6.17 9.47 9.67
CA GLU A 30 -5.15 9.86 10.66
C GLU A 30 -3.84 9.09 10.41
N LEU A 31 -2.71 9.81 10.33
CA LEU A 31 -1.40 9.18 10.24
C LEU A 31 -0.86 8.87 11.63
N VAL A 32 -0.58 7.60 11.88
CA VAL A 32 -0.15 7.10 13.20
C VAL A 32 1.13 6.27 13.13
N SER A 33 1.62 5.85 14.29
CA SER A 33 2.70 4.88 14.40
C SER A 33 2.24 3.50 13.91
N GLU A 34 3.17 2.66 13.45
CA GLU A 34 2.87 1.29 13.00
C GLU A 34 2.11 0.46 14.06
N LYS A 35 2.30 0.77 15.35
CA LYS A 35 1.67 0.03 16.46
C LYS A 35 0.18 0.34 16.61
N ASP A 36 -0.25 1.52 16.20
CA ASP A 36 -1.62 2.01 16.36
C ASP A 36 -2.42 1.96 15.06
N ALA A 37 -1.80 1.45 13.99
CA ALA A 37 -2.33 1.47 12.64
C ALA A 37 -3.34 0.34 12.40
N GLU A 38 -4.45 0.69 11.77
CA GLU A 38 -5.44 -0.26 11.23
C GLU A 38 -5.04 -0.69 9.82
N VAL A 39 -4.38 0.20 9.08
CA VAL A 39 -3.84 -0.05 7.74
C VAL A 39 -2.36 0.34 7.68
N VAL A 40 -1.52 -0.53 7.16
CA VAL A 40 -0.09 -0.29 6.94
C VAL A 40 0.21 -0.27 5.44
N VAL A 41 0.68 0.88 4.96
CA VAL A 41 1.16 1.08 3.58
C VAL A 41 2.68 0.91 3.54
N LEU A 42 3.14 -0.12 2.85
CA LEU A 42 4.55 -0.43 2.63
C LEU A 42 4.95 -0.01 1.22
N ASN A 43 5.55 1.16 1.08
CA ASN A 43 6.03 1.66 -0.20
C ASN A 43 7.49 1.25 -0.43
N SER A 44 7.77 0.52 -1.51
CA SER A 44 9.14 0.12 -1.83
C SER A 44 9.49 0.10 -3.31
N CYS A 45 10.73 0.50 -3.63
CA CYS A 45 11.34 0.24 -4.92
C CYS A 45 12.10 -1.07 -4.86
N THR A 46 12.40 -1.66 -6.01
CA THR A 46 13.19 -2.91 -6.09
C THR A 46 14.58 -2.66 -5.52
N VAL A 47 14.77 -2.94 -4.23
CA VAL A 47 15.99 -2.68 -3.46
C VAL A 47 16.69 -3.97 -3.10
N LYS A 48 17.96 -3.85 -2.67
CA LYS A 48 18.80 -4.94 -2.17
C LYS A 48 18.00 -5.99 -1.38
N TYR A 49 18.28 -7.26 -1.66
CA TYR A 49 17.68 -8.45 -1.05
C TYR A 49 17.45 -8.37 0.48
N THR A 50 18.36 -7.72 1.22
CA THR A 50 18.23 -7.57 2.68
C THR A 50 17.07 -6.67 3.11
N THR A 51 16.69 -5.68 2.31
CA THR A 51 15.52 -4.82 2.58
C THR A 51 14.23 -5.50 2.17
N GLU A 52 14.26 -6.22 1.05
CA GLU A 52 13.14 -7.04 0.58
C GLU A 52 12.68 -8.05 1.65
N GLN A 53 13.60 -8.82 2.22
CA GLN A 53 13.29 -9.79 3.27
C GLN A 53 12.67 -9.11 4.52
N LYS A 54 13.08 -7.88 4.84
CA LYS A 54 12.46 -7.10 5.94
C LYS A 54 11.03 -6.68 5.61
N ILE A 55 10.77 -6.30 4.37
CA ILE A 55 9.43 -5.92 3.91
C ILE A 55 8.51 -7.14 3.92
N LEU A 56 8.95 -8.28 3.38
CA LEU A 56 8.20 -9.53 3.40
C LEU A 56 7.89 -9.98 4.84
N HIS A 57 8.86 -9.85 5.76
CA HIS A 57 8.64 -10.11 7.17
C HIS A 57 7.55 -9.20 7.76
N LYS A 58 7.59 -7.89 7.47
CA LYS A 58 6.57 -6.93 7.91
C LYS A 58 5.19 -7.22 7.33
N ILE A 59 5.11 -7.58 6.05
CA ILE A 59 3.86 -7.99 5.39
C ILE A 59 3.22 -9.16 6.15
N ARG A 60 4.03 -10.18 6.46
CA ARG A 60 3.57 -11.36 7.19
C ARG A 60 3.14 -11.03 8.62
N GLU A 61 3.94 -10.25 9.35
CA GLU A 61 3.67 -9.94 10.76
C GLU A 61 2.43 -9.05 10.93
N ASN A 62 2.24 -8.05 10.06
CA ASN A 62 1.04 -7.21 10.10
C ASN A 62 -0.21 -7.99 9.68
N GLY A 63 -0.11 -8.86 8.66
CA GLY A 63 -1.20 -9.76 8.28
C GLY A 63 -1.63 -10.71 9.41
N LYS A 64 -0.67 -11.26 10.18
CA LYS A 64 -0.99 -12.09 11.37
C LYS A 64 -1.68 -11.32 12.49
N LYS A 65 -1.41 -10.02 12.62
CA LYS A 65 -2.05 -9.14 13.61
C LYS A 65 -3.46 -8.72 13.19
N GLY A 66 -3.91 -9.10 11.99
CA GLY A 66 -5.19 -8.66 11.44
C GLY A 66 -5.19 -7.20 11.00
N VAL A 67 -4.01 -6.61 10.78
CA VAL A 67 -3.85 -5.26 10.23
C VAL A 67 -3.88 -5.36 8.71
N GLU A 68 -4.61 -4.48 8.05
CA GLU A 68 -4.66 -4.46 6.59
C GLU A 68 -3.33 -3.98 6.02
N VAL A 69 -2.82 -4.70 5.01
CA VAL A 69 -1.49 -4.44 4.43
C VAL A 69 -1.65 -3.99 3.00
N VAL A 70 -1.17 -2.79 2.68
CA VAL A 70 -1.08 -2.27 1.32
C VAL A 70 0.39 -2.25 0.91
N VAL A 71 0.74 -2.96 -0.16
CA VAL A 71 2.11 -2.94 -0.71
C VAL A 71 2.12 -2.06 -1.95
N ALA A 72 2.89 -0.99 -1.89
CA ALA A 72 2.98 0.04 -2.93
C ALA A 72 4.36 0.12 -3.57
N GLY A 73 4.43 0.59 -4.83
CA GLY A 73 5.69 0.91 -5.52
C GLY A 73 6.09 -0.11 -6.58
N CYS A 74 7.39 -0.26 -6.83
CA CYS A 74 7.90 -1.16 -7.87
C CYS A 74 7.97 -2.62 -7.42
N MET A 75 8.13 -2.87 -6.11
CA MET A 75 8.22 -4.22 -5.55
C MET A 75 7.04 -5.13 -5.98
N PRO A 76 5.75 -4.72 -5.90
CA PRO A 76 4.65 -5.57 -6.32
C PRO A 76 4.63 -5.88 -7.82
N GLN A 77 5.30 -5.10 -8.67
CA GLN A 77 5.39 -5.40 -10.10
C GLN A 77 6.36 -6.56 -10.41
N VAL A 78 7.32 -6.82 -9.51
CA VAL A 78 8.35 -7.83 -9.72
C VAL A 78 8.14 -9.05 -8.82
N GLN A 79 7.59 -8.84 -7.62
CA GLN A 79 7.56 -9.84 -6.54
C GLN A 79 6.16 -10.08 -5.97
N LEU A 80 5.13 -9.99 -6.83
CA LEU A 80 3.75 -10.19 -6.42
C LEU A 80 3.55 -11.54 -5.72
N ASP A 81 4.09 -12.63 -6.27
CA ASP A 81 3.98 -13.97 -5.70
C ASP A 81 4.58 -14.07 -4.28
N ASP A 82 5.73 -13.45 -4.03
CA ASP A 82 6.37 -13.46 -2.72
C ASP A 82 5.54 -12.69 -1.68
N ILE A 83 4.97 -11.56 -2.09
CA ILE A 83 4.06 -10.76 -1.26
C ILE A 83 2.84 -11.59 -0.87
N LEU A 84 2.15 -12.17 -1.86
CA LEU A 84 0.93 -12.94 -1.65
C LEU A 84 1.18 -14.25 -0.88
N LYS A 85 2.35 -14.86 -1.03
CA LYS A 85 2.76 -16.02 -0.22
C LYS A 85 2.92 -15.68 1.25
N ASN A 86 3.36 -14.46 1.56
CA ASN A 86 3.54 -13.99 2.95
C ASN A 86 2.26 -13.42 3.56
N ASN A 87 1.41 -12.79 2.75
CA ASN A 87 0.07 -12.36 3.13
C ASN A 87 -0.87 -12.41 1.91
N PRO A 88 -1.73 -13.45 1.78
CA PRO A 88 -2.64 -13.60 0.65
C PRO A 88 -3.70 -12.49 0.53
N ARG A 89 -3.92 -11.73 1.61
CA ARG A 89 -4.89 -10.62 1.68
C ARG A 89 -4.24 -9.26 1.45
N ALA A 90 -2.94 -9.20 1.21
CA ALA A 90 -2.26 -7.93 0.94
C ALA A 90 -2.87 -7.23 -0.28
N HIS A 91 -3.21 -5.96 -0.12
CA HIS A 91 -3.63 -5.08 -1.21
C HIS A 91 -2.40 -4.59 -1.96
N ILE A 92 -2.55 -4.38 -3.27
CA ILE A 92 -1.44 -4.12 -4.17
C ILE A 92 -1.65 -2.80 -4.90
N LEU A 93 -0.64 -1.94 -4.86
CA LEU A 93 -0.64 -0.64 -5.54
C LEU A 93 0.62 -0.47 -6.38
N GLY A 94 0.48 -0.42 -7.69
CA GLY A 94 1.60 -0.19 -8.60
C GLY A 94 2.23 1.20 -8.41
N VAL A 95 3.50 1.34 -8.78
CA VAL A 95 4.25 2.61 -8.70
C VAL A 95 3.58 3.77 -9.45
N ASN A 96 2.90 3.49 -10.56
CA ASN A 96 2.19 4.49 -11.37
C ASN A 96 0.82 4.88 -10.80
N SER A 97 0.39 4.22 -9.73
CA SER A 97 -0.96 4.33 -9.15
C SER A 97 -0.92 4.86 -7.71
N ILE A 98 0.22 5.37 -7.24
CA ILE A 98 0.40 5.85 -5.86
C ILE A 98 -0.61 6.94 -5.42
N SER A 99 -1.11 7.74 -6.36
CA SER A 99 -2.18 8.73 -6.14
C SER A 99 -3.50 8.08 -5.72
N ARG A 100 -3.71 6.83 -6.13
CA ARG A 100 -4.93 6.03 -5.90
C ARG A 100 -4.86 5.22 -4.61
N VAL A 101 -3.89 5.49 -3.73
CA VAL A 101 -3.87 4.90 -2.38
C VAL A 101 -5.18 5.16 -1.64
N GLY A 102 -5.81 6.30 -1.90
CA GLY A 102 -7.11 6.63 -1.35
C GLY A 102 -8.23 5.68 -1.75
N ASP A 103 -8.28 5.28 -3.03
CA ASP A 103 -9.28 4.30 -3.52
C ASP A 103 -9.15 2.96 -2.78
N VAL A 104 -7.92 2.53 -2.51
CA VAL A 104 -7.66 1.30 -1.76
C VAL A 104 -8.18 1.42 -0.32
N LEU A 105 -7.91 2.55 0.33
CA LEU A 105 -8.38 2.82 1.69
C LEU A 105 -9.90 2.92 1.78
N ASP A 106 -10.54 3.63 0.86
CA ASP A 106 -12.01 3.70 0.78
C ASP A 106 -12.62 2.32 0.52
N GLY A 107 -11.98 1.50 -0.32
CA GLY A 107 -12.35 0.11 -0.53
C GLY A 107 -12.30 -0.70 0.77
N ILE A 108 -11.20 -0.60 1.53
CA ILE A 108 -11.03 -1.24 2.85
C ILE A 108 -12.07 -0.71 3.86
N GLU A 109 -12.39 0.58 3.86
CA GLU A 109 -13.37 1.14 4.79
C GLU A 109 -14.79 0.63 4.49
N LYS A 110 -15.20 0.62 3.22
CA LYS A 110 -16.48 0.06 2.77
C LYS A 110 -16.60 -1.43 3.07
N SER A 111 -15.48 -2.13 2.99
CA SER A 111 -15.36 -3.55 3.35
C SER A 111 -15.76 -3.83 4.79
N CYS A 112 -15.45 -2.90 5.69
CA CYS A 112 -15.75 -2.98 7.12
C CYS A 112 -17.20 -2.57 7.46
N VAL A 113 -17.81 -1.68 6.66
CA VAL A 113 -19.13 -1.09 6.95
C VAL A 113 -20.30 -1.84 6.30
N GLY A 114 -20.10 -2.48 5.14
CA GLY A 114 -21.09 -3.32 4.48
C GLY A 114 -20.71 -4.77 4.58
N GLY A 115 -21.36 -5.54 5.46
CA GLY A 115 -21.06 -6.95 5.74
C GLY A 115 -21.29 -7.92 4.58
N ASN A 116 -20.56 -7.76 3.47
CA ASN A 116 -20.47 -8.74 2.40
C ASN A 116 -19.20 -8.53 1.57
N LEU A 117 -18.04 -8.74 2.18
CA LEU A 117 -16.92 -9.31 1.43
C LEU A 117 -16.84 -10.79 1.76
N MET A 118 -16.92 -11.58 0.69
CA MET A 118 -16.43 -12.94 0.71
C MET A 118 -15.01 -12.88 1.26
N ALA A 119 -14.78 -13.49 2.43
CA ALA A 119 -13.51 -13.43 3.14
C ALA A 119 -12.33 -13.79 2.21
N GLY A 120 -11.61 -12.79 1.69
CA GLY A 120 -10.49 -13.01 0.76
C GLY A 120 -10.36 -12.07 -0.45
N GLU A 121 -11.26 -11.10 -0.66
CA GLU A 121 -11.05 -10.12 -1.74
C GLU A 121 -9.95 -9.11 -1.39
N ARG A 122 -8.92 -9.06 -2.23
CA ARG A 122 -7.81 -8.09 -2.18
C ARG A 122 -7.98 -7.09 -3.31
N ILE A 123 -7.54 -5.87 -3.09
CA ILE A 123 -7.60 -4.80 -4.09
C ILE A 123 -6.24 -4.75 -4.78
N GLU A 124 -6.22 -4.93 -6.10
CA GLU A 124 -5.02 -4.81 -6.93
C GLU A 124 -5.21 -3.68 -7.94
N ILE A 125 -4.36 -2.66 -7.89
CA ILE A 125 -4.37 -1.55 -8.84
C ILE A 125 -3.00 -1.45 -9.49
N PHE A 126 -2.94 -1.77 -10.78
CA PHE A 126 -1.77 -1.54 -11.63
C PHE A 126 -2.17 -0.61 -12.78
N THR A 127 -1.45 0.48 -12.96
CA THR A 127 -1.57 1.33 -14.15
C THR A 127 -0.30 1.22 -15.00
N SER A 128 -0.48 1.06 -16.31
CA SER A 128 0.63 1.03 -17.29
C SER A 128 1.31 2.39 -17.47
N GLU A 129 0.62 3.50 -17.18
CA GLU A 129 1.13 4.87 -17.29
C GLU A 129 0.90 5.65 -15.98
N PRO A 130 1.81 6.55 -15.56
CA PRO A 130 1.60 7.40 -14.40
C PRO A 130 0.49 8.43 -14.68
N GLU A 131 -0.53 8.47 -13.82
CA GLU A 131 -1.58 9.48 -13.86
C GLU A 131 -0.96 10.87 -13.55
N GLY A 132 -0.81 11.71 -14.58
CA GLY A 132 -0.29 13.08 -14.43
C GLY A 132 0.63 13.60 -15.54
N PHE A 133 0.98 12.79 -16.54
CA PHE A 133 1.82 13.28 -17.66
C PHE A 133 1.04 14.05 -18.75
N LEU A 134 -0.29 14.09 -18.68
CA LEU A 134 -1.14 14.82 -19.63
C LEU A 134 -1.90 15.93 -18.89
N ASN A 135 -1.23 17.04 -18.58
CA ASN A 135 -1.86 18.35 -18.35
C ASN A 135 -0.83 19.49 -18.49
N THR A 136 -0.01 19.46 -19.54
CA THR A 136 0.59 20.69 -20.09
C THR A 136 -0.17 21.04 -21.36
N GLY A 137 -1.38 21.61 -21.15
CA GLY A 137 -2.12 22.34 -22.16
C GLY A 137 -1.83 23.84 -22.04
#